data_AF-A0A6B9XUH1-F1
#
_entry.id   AF-A0A6B9XUH1-F1
#
_cell.length_a   1.000
_cell.length_b   1.000
_cell.length_c   1.000
_cell.angle_alpha   90.00
_cell.angle_beta   90.00
_cell.angle_gamma   90.00
#
_symmetry.space_group_name_H-M   'P 1'
#
loop_
_entity.id
_entity.type
_entity.pdbx_description
1 polymer ?
#
loop_
_entity_poly.entity_id
_entity_poly.type
_entity_poly.pdbx_seq_one_letter_code
_entity_poly.pdbx_strand_id
1 'polypeptide(L)' 'MRTIDMTPTWGEWANIYRRFAESGEAKAVRELRADFAKAMAAAQALQAITGTLSDEQAGIVAKTMTAELTKQGF' A
#
# COMPACT_ATOMS: atom_id res chain seq x y z
N MET A 1 21.75 -7.13 19.39
CA MET A 1 20.35 -7.59 19.30
C MET A 1 19.83 -7.18 17.92
N ARG A 2 19.53 -8.12 17.02
CA ARG A 2 18.92 -7.80 15.71
C ARG A 2 17.42 -7.66 15.92
N THR A 3 16.90 -6.43 15.84
CA THR A 3 15.47 -6.18 15.84
C THR A 3 14.90 -6.69 14.52
N ILE A 4 13.94 -7.62 14.57
CA ILE A 4 13.18 -8.03 13.38
C ILE A 4 12.16 -6.93 13.12
N ASP A 5 12.20 -6.32 11.95
CA ASP A 5 11.16 -5.38 11.52
C ASP A 5 9.90 -6.18 11.14
N MET A 6 8.81 -5.91 11.84
CA MET A 6 7.50 -6.52 11.62
C MET A 6 6.50 -5.53 11.04
N THR A 7 6.96 -4.37 10.57
CA THR A 7 6.08 -3.36 9.96
C THR A 7 5.51 -3.93 8.67
N PRO A 8 4.17 -4.04 8.53
CA PRO A 8 3.57 -4.55 7.31
C PRO A 8 3.86 -3.60 6.15
N THR A 9 4.07 -4.17 4.98
CA THR A 9 4.05 -3.42 3.73
C THR A 9 2.64 -2.91 3.42
N TRP A 10 2.52 -1.89 2.56
CA TRP A 10 1.21 -1.33 2.23
C TRP A 10 0.27 -2.33 1.54
N GLY A 11 0.79 -3.29 0.77
CA GLY A 11 0.00 -4.39 0.21
C GLY A 11 -0.54 -5.36 1.27
N GLU A 12 0.26 -5.66 2.30
CA GLU A 12 -0.20 -6.47 3.44
C GLU A 12 -1.23 -5.73 4.29
N TRP A 13 -1.02 -4.43 4.52
CA TRP A 13 -2.01 -3.58 5.18
C TRP A 13 -3.32 -3.51 4.39
N ALA A 14 -3.25 -3.40 3.05
CA ALA A 14 -4.43 -3.37 2.18
C ALA A 14 -5.24 -4.67 2.26
N ASN A 15 -4.58 -5.82 2.39
CA ASN A 15 -5.26 -7.09 2.64
C ASN A 15 -6.04 -7.09 3.96
N ILE A 16 -5.45 -6.56 5.05
CA ILE A 16 -6.12 -6.45 6.35
C ILE A 16 -7.35 -5.54 6.23
N TYR A 17 -7.17 -4.35 5.63
CA TYR A 17 -8.26 -3.41 5.41
C TYR A 17 -9.41 -4.03 4.61
N ARG A 18 -9.08 -4.70 3.48
CA ARG A 18 -10.06 -5.37 2.63
C ARG A 18 -10.84 -6.44 3.39
N ARG A 19 -10.15 -7.28 4.19
CA ARG A 19 -10.81 -8.31 5.00
C ARG A 19 -11.79 -7.73 6.01
N PHE A 20 -11.44 -6.64 6.68
CA PHE A 20 -12.37 -5.96 7.59
C PHE A 20 -13.57 -5.37 6.86
N ALA A 21 -13.36 -4.78 5.67
CA ALA A 21 -14.43 -4.25 4.85
C ALA A 21 -15.38 -5.37 4.38
N GLU A 22 -14.85 -6.48 3.86
CA GLU A 22 -15.63 -7.66 3.42
C GLU A 22 -16.43 -8.30 4.55
N SER A 23 -15.87 -8.35 5.77
CA SER A 23 -16.51 -8.93 6.94
C SER A 23 -17.49 -7.99 7.66
N GLY A 24 -17.64 -6.74 7.21
CA GLY A 24 -18.55 -5.76 7.82
C GLY A 24 -18.05 -5.15 9.13
N GLU A 25 -16.75 -5.22 9.42
CA GLU A 25 -16.11 -4.71 10.64
C GLU A 25 -15.98 -3.18 10.62
N ALA A 26 -17.12 -2.48 10.61
CA ALA A 26 -17.20 -1.04 10.38
C ALA A 26 -16.41 -0.20 11.41
N LYS A 27 -16.30 -0.67 12.66
CA LYS A 27 -15.48 0.01 13.67
C LYS A 27 -14.00 -0.02 13.30
N ALA A 28 -13.46 -1.19 12.95
CA ALA A 28 -12.07 -1.33 12.54
C ALA A 28 -11.74 -0.48 11.31
N VAL A 29 -12.63 -0.51 10.30
CA VAL A 29 -12.49 0.32 9.09
C VAL A 29 -12.45 1.82 9.41
N ARG A 30 -13.26 2.30 10.37
CA ARG A 30 -13.25 3.71 10.80
C ARG A 30 -11.93 4.11 11.47
N GLU A 31 -11.39 3.25 12.33
CA GLU A 31 -10.09 3.52 12.98
C GLU A 31 -8.95 3.57 11.95
N LEU A 32 -9.03 2.77 10.89
CA LEU A 32 -8.04 2.74 9.80
C LEU A 32 -8.17 3.89 8.80
N ARG A 33 -9.13 4.80 8.97
CA ARG A 33 -9.42 5.88 8.00
C ARG A 33 -8.23 6.79 7.72
N ALA A 34 -7.43 7.11 8.74
CA ALA A 34 -6.29 8.00 8.59
C ALA A 34 -5.19 7.38 7.70
N ASP A 35 -4.91 6.09 7.88
CA ASP A 35 -3.91 5.37 7.09
C ASP A 35 -4.40 5.16 5.66
N PHE A 36 -5.68 4.80 5.49
CA PHE A 36 -6.30 4.73 4.17
C PHE A 36 -6.18 6.06 3.41
N ALA A 37 -6.51 7.18 4.06
CA ALA A 37 -6.42 8.49 3.44
C ALA A 37 -4.98 8.84 3.01
N LYS A 38 -3.98 8.53 3.84
CA LYS A 38 -2.57 8.73 3.50
C LYS A 38 -2.12 7.84 2.34
N ALA A 39 -2.51 6.57 2.31
CA ALA A 39 -2.17 5.65 1.23
C ALA A 39 -2.72 6.13 -0.12
N MET A 40 -3.99 6.58 -0.15
CA MET A 40 -4.61 7.10 -1.36
C MET A 40 -3.97 8.42 -1.81
N ALA A 41 -3.62 9.32 -0.87
CA ALA A 41 -2.90 10.54 -1.18
C ALA A 41 -1.50 10.26 -1.75
N ALA A 42 -0.77 9.28 -1.20
CA ALA A 42 0.53 8.86 -1.70
C ALA A 42 0.45 8.26 -3.12
N ALA A 43 -0.59 7.45 -3.39
CA ALA A 43 -0.84 6.92 -4.73
C ALA A 43 -1.06 8.05 -5.76
N GLN A 44 -1.86 9.06 -5.41
CA GLN A 44 -2.08 10.22 -6.27
C GLN A 44 -0.80 11.05 -6.47
N ALA A 45 0.00 11.24 -5.41
CA ALA A 45 1.27 11.95 -5.50
C ALA A 45 2.26 11.23 -6.43
N LEU A 46 2.34 9.89 -6.34
CA LEU A 46 3.16 9.09 -7.25
C LEU A 46 2.67 9.23 -8.70
N GLN A 47 1.35 9.16 -8.93
CA GLN A 47 0.78 9.34 -10.27
C GLN A 47 1.17 10.69 -10.87
N ALA A 48 1.16 11.76 -10.08
CA ALA A 48 1.49 13.11 -10.53
C ALA A 48 2.94 13.24 -11.03
N ILE A 49 3.87 12.43 -10.52
CA ILE A 49 5.29 12.46 -10.90
C ILE A 49 5.69 11.29 -11.81
N THR A 50 4.80 10.34 -12.09
CA THR A 50 5.17 9.09 -12.78
C THR A 50 5.79 9.36 -14.16
N GLY A 51 5.31 10.37 -14.88
CA GLY A 51 5.85 10.78 -16.18
C GLY A 51 7.19 11.53 -16.13
N THR A 52 7.67 11.88 -14.93
CA THR A 52 8.94 12.61 -14.73
C THR A 52 10.04 11.72 -14.16
N LEU A 53 9.75 10.44 -13.92
CA LEU A 53 10.73 9.49 -13.39
C LEU A 53 11.78 9.15 -14.45
N SER A 54 13.02 8.97 -14.03
CA SER A 54 14.03 8.31 -14.88
C SER A 54 13.68 6.84 -15.11
N ASP A 55 14.26 6.21 -16.13
CA ASP A 55 14.03 4.79 -16.42
C ASP A 55 14.36 3.89 -15.22
N GLU A 56 15.44 4.20 -14.49
CA GLU A 56 15.82 3.47 -13.28
C GLU A 56 14.74 3.62 -12.17
N GLN A 57 14.26 4.83 -11.94
CA GLN A 57 13.22 5.10 -10.95
C GLN A 57 11.90 4.44 -11.35
N ALA A 58 11.52 4.50 -12.63
CA ALA A 58 10.34 3.83 -13.15
C ALA A 58 10.45 2.30 -12.98
N GLY A 59 11.63 1.72 -13.19
CA GLY A 59 11.90 0.31 -12.93
C GLY A 59 11.70 -0.08 -11.47
N ILE A 60 12.16 0.75 -10.52
CA ILE A 60 11.93 0.53 -9.08
C ILE A 60 10.44 0.58 -8.75
N VAL A 61 9.72 1.59 -9.26
CA VAL A 61 8.28 1.75 -9.05
C VAL A 61 7.53 0.54 -9.59
N ALA A 62 7.78 0.13 -10.84
CA ALA A 62 7.12 -1.00 -11.48
C ALA A 62 7.35 -2.32 -10.71
N LYS A 63 8.61 -2.58 -10.30
CA LYS A 63 8.96 -3.77 -9.51
C LYS A 63 8.25 -3.76 -8.16
N THR A 64 8.20 -2.61 -7.49
CA THR A 64 7.55 -2.46 -6.18
C THR A 64 6.04 -2.66 -6.31
N MET A 65 5.39 -2.00 -7.28
CA MET A 65 3.97 -2.17 -7.55
C MET A 65 3.62 -3.63 -7.85
N THR A 66 4.41 -4.30 -8.69
CA THR A 66 4.22 -5.72 -9.00
C THR A 66 4.29 -6.57 -7.74
N ALA A 67 5.33 -6.40 -6.92
CA ALA A 67 5.51 -7.16 -5.69
C ALA A 67 4.36 -6.94 -4.69
N GLU A 68 3.91 -5.70 -4.51
CA GLU A 68 2.81 -5.36 -3.60
C GLU A 68 1.43 -5.84 -4.11
N LEU A 69 1.20 -5.84 -5.43
CA LEU A 69 -0.01 -6.38 -6.06
C LEU A 69 -0.07 -7.91 -5.94
N THR A 70 1.06 -8.61 -6.13
CA THR A 70 1.13 -10.06 -5.96
C THR A 70 0.78 -10.48 -4.53
N LYS A 71 1.20 -9.73 -3.51
CA LYS A 71 0.78 -9.98 -2.12
C LYS A 71 -0.74 -9.87 -1.92
N GLN A 72 -1.42 -9.10 -2.77
CA GLN A 72 -2.87 -8.91 -2.73
C GLN A 72 -3.65 -9.89 -3.61
N GLY A 73 -2.94 -10.75 -4.36
CA GLY A 73 -3.53 -11.77 -5.24
C GLY A 73 -3.72 -11.31 -6.69
N PHE A 74 -2.98 -10.30 -7.15
CA PHE A 74 -2.97 -9.81 -8.54
C PHE A 74 -1.65 -10.09 -9.26
#